data_AF-A0A961APJ0-F1
#
_entry.id   AF-A0A961APJ0-F1
#
_cell.length_a   1.000
_cell.length_b   1.000
_cell.length_c   1.000
_cell.angle_alpha   90.00
_cell.angle_beta   90.00
_cell.angle_gamma   90.00
#
_symmetry.space_group_name_H-M   'P 1'
#
loop_
_entity.id
_entity.type
_entity.pdbx_description
1 polymer ?
#
loop_
_entity_poly.entity_id
_entity_poly.type
_entity_poly.pdbx_seq_one_letter_code
_entity_poly.pdbx_strand_id
1 'polypeptide(L)'
;MKKSNPIAGRRRASRGFTMVEMLIVISVIAIMAALVISAFSNAAQDTRRVVARQQQAAVQSAVNAWVTAKASGTGSLSGARTEYNAATTSLARLNLVANYLDEKTIAHFRTNTTNTGQVLSEALKKTNQYLELPAWNAASYPKVELK
;
A
#
# COMPACT_ATOMS: atom_id res chain seq x y z
N MET A 1 -42.30 -80.82 11.74
CA MET A 1 -42.27 -79.48 12.36
C MET A 1 -40.82 -79.03 12.47
N LYS A 2 -40.39 -78.00 11.72
CA LYS A 2 -39.00 -77.49 11.76
C LYS A 2 -39.07 -75.97 11.92
N LYS A 3 -38.73 -75.46 13.11
CA LYS A 3 -38.69 -74.01 13.41
C LYS A 3 -37.41 -73.41 12.82
N SER A 4 -37.54 -72.47 11.89
CA SER A 4 -36.44 -71.63 11.38
C SER A 4 -36.22 -70.46 12.34
N ASN A 5 -35.01 -70.32 12.87
CA ASN A 5 -34.64 -69.22 13.77
C ASN A 5 -34.06 -68.05 12.95
N PRO A 6 -34.61 -66.82 13.03
CA PRO A 6 -34.06 -65.68 12.29
C PRO A 6 -32.78 -65.16 12.95
N ILE A 7 -31.75 -64.90 12.14
CA ILE A 7 -30.49 -64.26 12.57
C ILE A 7 -30.80 -62.79 12.86
N ALA A 8 -30.77 -62.41 14.13
CA ALA A 8 -30.99 -61.03 14.56
C ALA A 8 -29.83 -60.13 14.07
N GLY A 9 -30.06 -59.44 12.96
CA GLY A 9 -29.14 -58.43 12.43
C GLY A 9 -28.95 -57.30 13.45
N ARG A 10 -27.71 -57.12 13.91
CA ARG A 10 -27.32 -56.06 14.85
C ARG A 10 -27.44 -54.71 14.13
N ARG A 11 -28.53 -53.96 14.38
CA ARG A 11 -28.68 -52.59 13.86
C ARG A 11 -27.56 -51.73 14.44
N ARG A 12 -26.63 -51.28 13.60
CA ARG A 12 -25.66 -50.24 13.94
C ARG A 12 -26.45 -48.96 14.17
N ALA A 13 -26.51 -48.49 15.42
CA ALA A 13 -27.06 -47.17 15.70
C ALA A 13 -26.18 -46.13 15.01
N SER A 14 -26.68 -45.46 13.97
CA SER A 14 -26.01 -44.30 13.42
C SER A 14 -26.08 -43.20 14.48
N ARG A 15 -24.94 -42.90 15.11
CA ARG A 15 -24.81 -41.75 15.98
C ARG A 15 -24.90 -40.51 15.09
N GLY A 16 -26.03 -39.81 15.16
CA GLY A 16 -26.22 -38.52 14.52
C GLY A 16 -25.44 -37.43 15.25
N PHE A 17 -25.03 -36.41 14.51
CA PHE A 17 -24.34 -35.23 15.03
C PHE A 17 -25.28 -34.42 15.94
N THR A 18 -24.81 -33.98 17.10
CA THR A 18 -25.63 -33.15 17.99
C THR A 18 -25.64 -31.69 17.51
N MET A 19 -26.73 -30.96 17.73
CA MET A 19 -26.73 -29.51 17.44
C MET A 19 -25.65 -28.78 18.23
N VAL A 20 -25.38 -29.24 19.45
CA VAL A 20 -24.36 -28.67 20.35
C VAL A 20 -22.96 -28.84 19.78
N GLU A 21 -22.62 -29.98 19.18
CA GLU A 21 -21.32 -30.15 18.51
C GLU A 21 -21.15 -29.14 17.37
N MET A 22 -22.18 -28.86 16.57
CA MET A 22 -22.03 -27.89 15.47
C MET A 22 -21.90 -26.49 16.02
N LEU A 23 -22.66 -26.15 17.07
CA LEU A 23 -22.59 -24.84 17.73
C LEU A 23 -21.18 -24.55 18.24
N ILE A 24 -20.56 -25.49 18.96
CA ILE A 24 -19.21 -25.29 19.50
C ILE A 24 -18.19 -25.15 18.35
N VAL A 25 -18.29 -25.98 17.31
CA VAL A 25 -17.37 -25.93 16.15
C VAL A 25 -17.45 -24.59 15.43
N ILE A 26 -18.66 -24.11 15.10
CA ILE A 26 -18.79 -22.81 14.42
C ILE A 26 -18.38 -21.67 15.34
N SER A 27 -18.59 -21.77 16.66
CA SER A 27 -18.12 -20.76 17.62
C SER A 27 -16.61 -20.66 17.64
N VAL A 28 -15.90 -21.79 17.69
CA VAL A 28 -14.42 -21.80 17.67
C VAL A 28 -13.89 -21.30 16.33
N ILE A 29 -14.47 -21.71 15.20
CA ILE A 29 -14.09 -21.22 13.87
C ILE A 29 -14.33 -19.71 13.75
N ALA A 30 -15.44 -19.19 14.27
CA ALA A 30 -15.75 -17.76 14.24
C ALA A 30 -14.71 -16.94 15.02
N ILE A 31 -14.31 -17.38 16.21
CA ILE A 31 -13.27 -16.73 17.02
C ILE A 31 -11.93 -16.75 16.28
N MET A 32 -11.52 -17.91 15.76
CA MET A 32 -10.27 -18.03 15.01
C MET A 32 -10.27 -17.16 13.75
N ALA A 33 -11.38 -17.15 12.99
CA ALA A 33 -11.52 -16.33 11.79
C ALA A 33 -11.41 -14.83 12.11
N ALA A 34 -12.00 -14.37 13.20
CA ALA A 34 -11.90 -12.97 13.62
C ALA A 34 -10.45 -12.54 13.93
N LEU A 35 -9.67 -13.41 14.60
CA LEU A 35 -8.25 -13.16 14.87
C LEU A 35 -7.42 -13.16 13.59
N VAL A 36 -7.68 -14.10 12.68
CA VAL A 36 -6.98 -14.19 11.39
C VAL A 36 -7.23 -12.93 10.53
N ILE A 37 -8.49 -12.49 10.42
CA ILE A 37 -8.84 -11.29 9.65
C ILE A 37 -8.14 -10.04 10.21
N SER A 38 -8.13 -9.88 11.54
CA SER A 38 -7.48 -8.73 12.17
C SER A 38 -5.95 -8.74 11.98
N ALA A 39 -5.30 -9.90 12.12
CA ALA A 39 -3.87 -10.05 11.88
C ALA A 39 -3.49 -9.73 10.42
N PHE A 40 -4.24 -10.27 9.44
CA PHE A 40 -3.99 -9.97 8.03
C PHE A 40 -4.23 -8.50 7.68
N SER A 41 -5.26 -7.87 8.24
CA SER A 41 -5.55 -6.45 8.02
C SER A 41 -4.38 -5.56 8.46
N ASN A 42 -3.83 -5.84 9.66
CA ASN A 42 -2.67 -5.10 10.19
C ASN A 42 -1.42 -5.30 9.31
N ALA A 43 -1.09 -6.55 8.97
CA ALA A 43 0.06 -6.83 8.10
C ALA A 43 -0.06 -6.16 6.72
N ALA A 44 -1.27 -6.11 6.16
CA ALA A 44 -1.52 -5.44 4.89
C ALA A 44 -1.40 -3.91 5.00
N GLN A 45 -1.79 -3.30 6.13
CA GLN A 45 -1.55 -1.88 6.38
C GLN A 45 -0.06 -1.55 6.52
N ASP A 46 0.69 -2.39 7.24
CA ASP A 46 2.13 -2.20 7.41
C ASP A 46 2.88 -2.32 6.09
N THR A 47 2.53 -3.32 5.28
CA THR A 47 3.09 -3.46 3.92
C THR A 47 2.84 -2.21 3.08
N ARG A 48 1.62 -1.64 3.13
CA ARG A 48 1.29 -0.40 2.42
C ARG A 48 2.11 0.79 2.91
N ARG A 49 2.35 0.91 4.23
CA ARG A 49 3.22 1.96 4.80
C ARG A 49 4.66 1.81 4.33
N VAL A 50 5.17 0.58 4.23
CA VAL A 50 6.52 0.33 3.67
C VAL A 50 6.58 0.76 2.21
N VAL A 51 5.58 0.41 1.39
CA VAL A 51 5.50 0.84 -0.02
C VAL A 51 5.44 2.36 -0.13
N ALA A 52 4.66 3.05 0.72
CA ALA A 52 4.59 4.51 0.74
C ALA A 52 5.96 5.15 1.03
N ARG A 53 6.72 4.61 1.99
CA ARG A 53 8.09 5.07 2.28
C ARG A 53 9.08 4.78 1.16
N GLN A 54 8.97 3.61 0.52
CA GLN A 54 9.78 3.28 -0.66
C GLN A 54 9.50 4.23 -1.82
N GLN A 55 8.22 4.56 -2.06
CA GLN A 55 7.81 5.55 -3.05
C GLN A 55 8.37 6.94 -2.74
N GLN A 56 8.29 7.39 -1.48
CA GLN A 56 8.91 8.63 -1.04
C GLN A 56 10.42 8.65 -1.32
N ALA A 57 11.14 7.57 -0.97
CA ALA A 57 12.58 7.45 -1.21
C ALA A 57 12.94 7.44 -2.70
N ALA A 58 12.14 6.77 -3.53
CA ALA A 58 12.30 6.76 -4.98
C ALA A 58 12.12 8.15 -5.59
N VAL A 59 11.06 8.87 -5.18
CA VAL A 59 10.84 10.26 -5.63
C VAL A 59 11.95 11.18 -5.10
N GLN A 60 12.42 11.00 -3.87
CA GLN A 60 13.55 11.76 -3.32
C GLN A 60 14.83 11.54 -4.12
N SER A 61 15.12 10.29 -4.49
CA SER A 61 16.27 9.95 -5.33
C SER A 61 16.15 10.58 -6.71
N ALA A 62 14.97 10.53 -7.33
CA ALA A 62 14.70 11.18 -8.62
C ALA A 62 14.87 12.71 -8.56
N VAL A 63 14.38 13.34 -7.49
CA VAL A 63 14.58 14.78 -7.24
C VAL A 63 16.07 15.11 -7.11
N ASN A 64 16.83 14.33 -6.33
CA ASN A 64 18.26 14.56 -6.19
C ASN A 64 19.00 14.40 -7.52
N ALA A 65 18.68 13.36 -8.30
CA ALA A 65 19.27 13.13 -9.62
C ALA A 65 18.96 14.27 -10.59
N TRP A 66 17.72 14.77 -10.60
CA TRP A 66 17.30 15.92 -11.39
C TRP A 66 18.07 17.18 -10.98
N VAL A 67 18.22 17.46 -9.68
CA VAL A 67 18.99 18.62 -9.18
C VAL A 67 20.44 18.52 -9.64
N THR A 68 21.09 17.36 -9.47
CA THR A 68 22.48 17.16 -9.88
C THR A 68 22.65 17.37 -11.38
N ALA A 69 21.74 16.81 -12.20
CA ALA A 69 21.78 17.00 -13.65
C ALA A 69 21.60 18.47 -14.04
N LYS A 70 20.62 19.17 -13.44
CA LYS A 70 20.36 20.60 -13.71
C LYS A 70 21.46 21.53 -13.21
N ALA A 71 22.16 21.16 -12.15
CA ALA A 71 23.27 21.93 -11.61
C ALA A 71 24.61 21.62 -12.29
N SER A 72 24.68 20.59 -13.13
CA SER A 72 25.89 20.22 -13.88
C SER A 72 26.08 21.05 -15.16
N GLY A 73 27.30 21.04 -15.72
CA GLY A 73 27.62 21.74 -16.96
C GLY A 73 27.55 23.27 -16.82
N THR A 74 26.74 23.91 -17.67
CA THR A 74 26.48 25.36 -17.61
C THR A 74 25.36 25.72 -16.62
N GLY A 75 24.81 24.73 -15.93
CA GLY A 75 23.75 24.90 -14.94
C GLY A 75 24.25 25.45 -13.60
N SER A 76 23.30 25.70 -12.70
CA SER A 76 23.61 26.09 -11.31
C SER A 76 22.52 25.62 -10.35
N LEU A 77 22.89 25.40 -9.09
CA LEU A 77 21.92 25.08 -8.02
C LEU A 77 20.86 26.18 -7.87
N SER A 78 21.24 27.45 -8.03
CA SER A 78 20.29 28.57 -7.97
C SER A 78 19.30 28.53 -9.14
N GLY A 79 19.76 28.23 -10.35
CA GLY A 79 18.89 28.08 -11.52
C GLY A 79 17.92 26.91 -11.38
N ALA A 80 18.42 25.75 -10.94
CA ALA A 80 17.60 24.58 -10.66
C ALA A 80 16.52 24.89 -9.60
N ARG A 81 16.87 25.66 -8.55
CA ARG A 81 15.92 26.08 -7.52
C ARG A 81 14.84 27.00 -8.07
N THR A 82 15.20 27.95 -8.93
CA THR A 82 14.24 28.83 -9.59
C THR A 82 13.24 28.03 -10.44
N GLU A 83 13.72 27.08 -11.24
CA GLU A 83 12.87 26.20 -12.06
C GLU A 83 11.96 25.31 -11.20
N TYR A 84 12.51 24.71 -10.14
CA TYR A 84 11.76 23.88 -9.20
C TYR A 84 10.66 24.67 -8.46
N ASN A 85 10.96 25.91 -8.04
CA ASN A 85 9.99 26.75 -7.33
C ASN A 85 8.97 27.40 -8.27
N ALA A 86 9.28 27.57 -9.56
CA ALA A 86 8.33 28.01 -10.57
C ALA A 86 7.20 26.98 -10.76
N ALA A 87 7.49 25.68 -10.56
CA ALA A 87 6.45 24.68 -10.35
C ALA A 87 5.80 24.89 -8.97
N THR A 88 4.59 25.47 -8.95
CA THR A 88 3.91 25.86 -7.71
C THR A 88 3.22 24.69 -6.99
N THR A 89 2.96 23.59 -7.68
CA THR A 89 2.26 22.41 -7.15
C THR A 89 3.18 21.20 -7.02
N SER A 90 2.87 20.30 -6.08
CA SER A 90 3.64 19.06 -5.88
C SER A 90 3.62 18.18 -7.14
N LEU A 91 2.50 18.12 -7.86
CA LEU A 91 2.40 17.39 -9.13
C LEU A 91 3.26 18.02 -10.23
N ALA A 92 3.30 19.36 -10.32
CA ALA A 92 4.17 20.03 -11.29
C ALA A 92 5.65 19.77 -10.98
N ARG A 93 6.05 19.78 -9.69
CA ARG A 93 7.41 19.43 -9.26
C ARG A 93 7.73 17.97 -9.56
N LEU A 94 6.77 17.06 -9.38
CA LEU A 94 6.93 15.65 -9.76
C LEU A 94 7.14 15.48 -11.28
N ASN A 95 6.46 16.29 -12.09
CA ASN A 95 6.62 16.25 -13.55
C ASN A 95 8.02 16.69 -14.01
N LEU A 96 8.69 17.59 -13.29
CA LEU A 96 10.08 17.97 -13.59
C LEU A 96 11.03 16.77 -13.48
N VAL A 97 10.75 15.86 -12.54
CA VAL A 97 11.58 14.69 -12.25
C VAL A 97 11.09 13.42 -12.94
N ALA A 98 10.08 13.52 -13.81
CA ALA A 98 9.43 12.38 -14.44
C ALA A 98 10.40 11.47 -15.20
N ASN A 99 11.41 12.04 -15.87
CA ASN A 99 12.41 11.29 -16.63
C ASN A 99 13.41 10.50 -15.74
N TYR A 100 13.39 10.75 -14.44
CA TYR A 100 14.21 10.06 -13.44
C TYR A 100 13.42 9.00 -12.68
N LEU A 101 12.15 8.81 -13.05
CA LEU A 101 11.26 7.76 -12.55
C LEU A 101 10.88 6.84 -13.71
N ASP A 102 10.60 5.59 -13.40
CA ASP A 102 10.03 4.66 -14.39
C ASP A 102 8.65 5.16 -14.87
N GLU A 103 8.35 4.94 -16.15
CA GLU A 103 7.13 5.43 -16.80
C GLU A 103 5.85 4.96 -16.10
N LYS A 104 5.82 3.70 -15.62
CA LYS A 104 4.65 3.18 -14.90
C LYS A 104 4.50 3.83 -13.53
N THR A 105 5.61 4.16 -12.88
CA THR A 105 5.62 4.81 -11.58
C THR A 105 5.03 6.22 -11.68
N ILE A 106 5.49 7.01 -12.64
CA ILE A 106 4.96 8.38 -12.84
C ILE A 106 3.51 8.37 -13.31
N ALA A 107 3.13 7.44 -14.20
CA ALA A 107 1.75 7.28 -14.64
C ALA A 107 0.83 6.96 -13.44
N HIS A 108 1.26 6.04 -12.58
CA HIS A 108 0.52 5.67 -11.39
C HIS A 108 0.30 6.86 -10.43
N PHE A 109 1.30 7.73 -10.23
CA PHE A 109 1.12 8.95 -9.44
C PHE A 109 0.15 9.93 -10.10
N ARG A 110 0.27 10.15 -11.42
CA ARG A 110 -0.60 11.08 -12.16
C ARG A 110 -2.06 10.65 -12.14
N THR A 111 -2.35 9.37 -12.35
CA THR A 111 -3.72 8.84 -12.33
C THR A 111 -4.33 8.89 -10.93
N ASN A 112 -3.51 8.71 -9.89
CA ASN A 112 -4.02 8.69 -8.52
C ASN A 112 -4.12 10.07 -7.87
N THR A 113 -3.37 11.05 -8.35
CA THR A 113 -3.37 12.41 -7.83
C THR A 113 -4.64 13.15 -8.25
N THR A 114 -5.52 13.43 -7.29
CA THR A 114 -6.76 14.20 -7.50
C THR A 114 -6.60 15.68 -7.17
N ASN A 115 -5.68 16.02 -6.26
CA ASN A 115 -5.32 17.39 -5.89
C ASN A 115 -3.86 17.63 -6.27
N THR A 116 -3.59 18.65 -7.09
CA THR A 116 -2.24 18.95 -7.59
C THR A 116 -1.23 19.28 -6.48
N GLY A 117 -1.69 19.71 -5.30
CA GLY A 117 -0.85 19.92 -4.13
C GLY A 117 -0.40 18.63 -3.42
N GLN A 118 -1.06 17.50 -3.67
CA GLN A 118 -0.85 16.24 -2.95
C GLN A 118 -0.60 15.10 -3.94
N VAL A 119 0.64 14.66 -4.07
CA VAL A 119 0.98 13.53 -4.94
C VAL A 119 0.50 12.24 -4.27
N LEU A 120 -0.40 11.53 -4.93
CA LEU A 120 -1.04 10.33 -4.40
C LEU A 120 -0.70 9.09 -5.23
N SER A 121 -0.71 7.95 -4.55
CA SER A 121 -0.62 6.60 -5.11
C SER A 121 -1.70 5.75 -4.43
N GLU A 122 -2.02 4.56 -4.96
CA GLU A 122 -2.94 3.64 -4.30
C GLU A 122 -2.51 3.29 -2.86
N ALA A 123 -1.21 3.05 -2.64
CA ALA A 123 -0.69 2.74 -1.30
C ALA A 123 -0.89 3.93 -0.36
N LEU A 124 -0.56 5.14 -0.82
CA LEU A 124 -0.71 6.39 -0.06
C LEU A 124 -2.18 6.68 0.29
N LYS A 125 -3.11 6.53 -0.66
CA LYS A 125 -4.55 6.67 -0.41
C LYS A 125 -5.04 5.70 0.66
N LYS A 126 -4.58 4.44 0.62
CA LYS A 126 -5.00 3.41 1.58
C LYS A 126 -4.41 3.61 2.97
N THR A 127 -3.31 4.36 3.11
CA THR A 127 -2.72 4.73 4.41
C THR A 127 -3.13 6.12 4.87
N ASN A 128 -4.01 6.83 4.15
CA ASN A 128 -4.34 8.25 4.37
C ASN A 128 -3.11 9.17 4.36
N GLN A 129 -2.12 8.83 3.54
CA GLN A 129 -0.91 9.59 3.38
C GLN A 129 -0.83 10.21 2.00
N TYR A 130 0.05 11.19 1.83
CA TYR A 130 0.39 11.75 0.52
C TYR A 130 1.84 12.22 0.49
N LEU A 131 2.37 12.34 -0.72
CA LEU A 131 3.67 12.97 -0.93
C LEU A 131 3.47 14.45 -1.21
N GLU A 132 4.23 15.25 -0.50
CA GLU A 132 4.34 16.68 -0.74
C GLU A 132 5.76 16.99 -1.19
N LEU A 133 5.86 17.76 -2.27
CA LEU A 133 7.13 18.30 -2.75
C LEU A 133 7.09 19.78 -2.42
N PRO A 134 7.47 20.22 -1.20
CA PRO A 134 7.45 21.62 -0.80
C PRO A 134 8.41 22.47 -1.64
N ALA A 135 8.26 23.79 -1.55
CA ALA A 135 9.21 24.72 -2.15
C ALA A 135 10.63 24.49 -1.64
N TRP A 136 11.61 24.58 -2.54
CA TRP A 136 13.01 24.37 -2.24
C TRP A 136 13.62 25.67 -1.67
N ASN A 137 14.04 25.62 -0.40
CA ASN A 137 14.78 26.69 0.28
C ASN A 137 16.24 26.78 -0.21
N ALA A 138 16.81 27.98 -0.16
CA ALA A 138 18.18 28.24 -0.58
C ALA A 138 19.28 27.56 0.27
N ALA A 139 19.00 27.28 1.55
CA ALA A 139 19.97 26.74 2.49
C ALA A 139 20.00 25.20 2.57
N SER A 140 19.16 24.50 1.80
CA SER A 140 19.04 23.03 1.88
C SER A 140 18.95 22.41 0.49
N TYR A 141 18.94 21.08 0.39
CA TYR A 141 18.46 20.37 -0.81
C TYR A 141 16.92 20.25 -0.78
N PRO A 142 16.27 20.05 -1.93
CA PRO A 142 14.82 19.79 -1.96
C PRO A 142 14.53 18.43 -1.31
N LYS A 143 13.42 18.38 -0.57
CA LYS A 143 12.98 17.19 0.15
C LYS A 143 11.57 16.81 -0.28
N VAL A 144 11.30 15.51 -0.30
CA VAL A 144 9.99 14.92 -0.50
C VAL A 144 9.47 14.51 0.87
N GLU A 145 8.36 15.13 1.28
CA GLU A 145 7.74 14.86 2.57
C GLU A 145 6.62 13.85 2.41
N LEU A 146 6.59 12.84 3.28
CA LEU A 146 5.45 11.95 3.45
C LEU A 146 4.58 12.53 4.57
N LYS A 147 3.35 12.94 4.24
CA LYS A 147 2.36 13.46 5.17
C LYS A 147 1.29 12.41 5.42
#